data_AF-A0AA41SES6-F1
#
_entry.id   AF-A0AA41SES6-F1
#
_cell.length_a   1.000
_cell.length_b   1.000
_cell.length_c   1.000
_cell.angle_alpha   90.00
_cell.angle_beta   90.00
_cell.angle_gamma   90.00
#
_symmetry.space_group_name_H-M   'P 1'
#
loop_
_entity.id
_entity.type
_entity.pdbx_description
1 polymer ?
#
loop_
_entity_poly.entity_id
_entity_poly.type
_entity_poly.pdbx_seq_one_letter_code
_entity_poly.pdbx_strand_id
1 'polypeptide(L)'
;MDGVTMGGGAGISIPGTFRVVTDKTIFSTPETQIGFHPDAGASFYLSRLPGFLGEYLALTGDKLNGVEMMSCGLATHYSPSTRLTWIEERLRKLVTDDPSAIEASLEEFSVVDLPDESSVLHRIKTIDKCFKHDTAEEIVDALEVEAAASNDELLTSALKKLKQAAPLSLKAALKSIRDGRYQTFDQCLVREYRMSIQAMSKQISNDFSEGVRARLVEKDFLPKWNPPCLEQVSQDMVNSYFTRLSDTEADLELPIKSREAFV
;
A
#
# COMPACT_ATOMS: atom_id res chain seq x y z
N MET A 1 -15.07 2.67 4.78
CA MET A 1 -14.53 2.00 3.58
C MET A 1 -15.48 0.86 3.21
N ASP A 2 -16.54 1.11 2.45
CA ASP A 2 -17.49 0.07 1.98
C ASP A 2 -17.29 -0.16 0.48
N GLY A 3 -16.43 -1.13 0.12
CA GLY A 3 -16.05 -1.40 -1.27
C GLY A 3 -14.53 -1.29 -1.53
N VAL A 4 -14.19 -1.13 -2.80
CA VAL A 4 -12.80 -1.06 -3.27
C VAL A 4 -12.11 0.22 -2.76
N THR A 5 -11.04 0.05 -2.00
CA THR A 5 -10.24 1.13 -1.41
C THR A 5 -8.78 0.95 -1.83
N MET A 6 -8.39 1.54 -2.96
CA MET A 6 -7.04 1.37 -3.56
C MET A 6 -6.40 2.73 -3.85
N GLY A 7 -5.05 2.78 -3.81
CA GLY A 7 -4.26 3.99 -4.09
C GLY A 7 -4.75 5.22 -3.32
N GLY A 8 -5.16 6.27 -4.04
CA GLY A 8 -5.69 7.49 -3.42
C GLY A 8 -6.86 7.27 -2.45
N GLY A 9 -7.70 6.24 -2.66
CA GLY A 9 -8.78 5.90 -1.74
C GLY A 9 -8.26 5.44 -0.36
N ALA A 10 -7.12 4.74 -0.35
CA ALA A 10 -6.40 4.40 0.87
C ALA A 10 -5.72 5.65 1.47
N GLY A 11 -5.12 6.48 0.64
CA GLY A 11 -4.42 7.70 1.06
C GLY A 11 -5.30 8.73 1.78
N ILE A 12 -6.59 8.82 1.42
CA ILE A 12 -7.55 9.70 2.11
C ILE A 12 -8.17 9.08 3.37
N SER A 13 -8.03 7.76 3.58
CA SER A 13 -8.73 7.03 4.64
C SER A 13 -7.79 6.54 5.74
N ILE A 14 -6.70 5.86 5.40
CA ILE A 14 -5.81 5.21 6.37
C ILE A 14 -5.09 6.19 7.31
N PRO A 15 -4.71 7.41 6.89
CA PRO A 15 -4.16 8.40 7.82
C PRO A 15 -5.20 9.01 8.79
N GLY A 16 -6.49 8.78 8.59
CA GLY A 16 -7.55 9.30 9.46
C GLY A 16 -7.70 8.52 10.75
N THR A 17 -8.20 9.14 11.83
CA THR A 17 -8.29 8.55 13.18
C THR A 17 -9.16 7.29 13.26
N PHE A 18 -10.32 7.30 12.60
CA PHE A 18 -11.26 6.17 12.57
C PHE A 18 -11.41 5.63 11.15
N ARG A 19 -11.23 4.31 11.03
CA ARG A 19 -11.13 3.57 9.77
C ARG A 19 -12.10 2.39 9.83
N VAL A 20 -13.37 2.65 9.48
CA VAL A 20 -14.44 1.65 9.48
C VAL A 20 -14.39 0.86 8.17
N VAL A 21 -14.23 -0.46 8.26
CA VAL A 21 -14.27 -1.41 7.14
C VAL A 21 -15.50 -2.31 7.23
N THR A 22 -15.86 -2.96 6.13
CA THR A 22 -17.06 -3.80 5.98
C THR A 22 -16.77 -5.12 5.29
N ASP A 23 -17.80 -5.97 5.16
CA ASP A 23 -17.79 -7.19 4.36
C ASP A 23 -17.49 -6.97 2.87
N LYS A 24 -17.61 -5.73 2.37
CA LYS A 24 -17.32 -5.38 0.98
C LYS A 24 -15.97 -4.71 0.78
N THR A 25 -15.24 -4.41 1.86
CA THR A 25 -13.95 -3.75 1.74
C THR A 25 -12.97 -4.61 0.95
N ILE A 26 -12.33 -4.01 -0.05
CA ILE A 26 -11.21 -4.59 -0.77
C ILE A 26 -10.10 -3.54 -0.81
N PHE A 27 -9.09 -3.72 0.02
CA PHE A 27 -7.91 -2.86 0.07
C PHE A 27 -6.78 -3.43 -0.78
N SER A 28 -6.04 -2.57 -1.49
CA SER A 28 -4.82 -2.94 -2.20
C SER A 28 -4.01 -1.70 -2.59
N THR A 29 -2.70 -1.86 -2.74
CA THR A 29 -1.78 -0.88 -3.34
C THR A 29 -1.16 -1.48 -4.61
N PRO A 30 -1.89 -1.52 -5.75
CA PRO A 30 -1.45 -2.18 -6.97
C PRO A 30 -0.55 -1.29 -7.84
N GLU A 31 0.03 -0.22 -7.32
CA GLU A 31 0.71 0.82 -8.11
C GLU A 31 1.94 0.28 -8.87
N THR A 32 2.65 -0.70 -8.33
CA THR A 32 3.78 -1.36 -9.02
C THR A 32 3.36 -2.05 -10.32
N GLN A 33 2.09 -2.46 -10.39
CA GLN A 33 1.50 -3.14 -11.54
C GLN A 33 1.20 -2.18 -12.70
N ILE A 34 1.10 -0.87 -12.42
CA ILE A 34 0.89 0.19 -13.42
C ILE A 34 2.16 1.01 -13.67
N GLY A 35 3.33 0.55 -13.23
CA GLY A 35 4.59 1.29 -13.42
C GLY A 35 4.73 2.51 -12.51
N PHE A 36 4.05 2.51 -11.37
CA PHE A 36 4.12 3.56 -10.35
C PHE A 36 4.64 3.01 -9.02
N HIS A 37 4.64 3.81 -7.95
CA HIS A 37 4.99 3.37 -6.60
C HIS A 37 3.77 3.52 -5.68
N PRO A 38 3.65 2.72 -4.60
CA PRO A 38 2.67 3.00 -3.56
C PRO A 38 2.92 4.41 -3.01
N ASP A 39 1.90 5.26 -3.12
CA ASP A 39 1.94 6.70 -2.84
C ASP A 39 0.95 7.08 -1.73
N ALA A 40 0.68 8.39 -1.58
CA ALA A 40 -0.30 8.94 -0.64
C ALA A 40 -0.15 8.47 0.82
N GLY A 41 1.10 8.31 1.28
CA GLY A 41 1.47 7.87 2.62
C GLY A 41 1.57 6.36 2.76
N ALA A 42 1.45 5.58 1.69
CA ALA A 42 1.55 4.12 1.73
C ALA A 42 2.85 3.63 2.35
N SER A 43 3.96 4.30 2.07
CA SER A 43 5.23 3.94 2.69
C SER A 43 5.26 4.14 4.20
N PHE A 44 4.39 4.99 4.75
CA PHE A 44 4.25 5.15 6.20
C PHE A 44 3.41 4.01 6.80
N TYR A 45 2.17 3.81 6.33
CA TYR A 45 1.28 2.85 7.00
C TYR A 45 1.63 1.39 6.68
N LEU A 46 2.11 1.07 5.47
CA LEU A 46 2.52 -0.30 5.15
C LEU A 46 3.76 -0.72 5.92
N SER A 47 4.72 0.20 6.10
CA SER A 47 5.98 -0.10 6.79
C SER A 47 5.83 -0.38 8.29
N ARG A 48 4.65 -0.09 8.86
CA ARG A 48 4.29 -0.34 10.26
C ARG A 48 3.49 -1.61 10.46
N LEU A 49 3.16 -2.32 9.39
CA LEU A 49 2.49 -3.60 9.48
C LEU A 49 3.40 -4.68 10.08
N PRO A 50 2.82 -5.74 10.66
CA PRO A 50 3.58 -6.81 11.28
C PRO A 50 4.59 -7.44 10.32
N GLY A 51 5.83 -7.64 10.81
CA GLY A 51 6.90 -8.28 10.06
C GLY A 51 7.18 -7.57 8.73
N PHE A 52 7.13 -8.34 7.64
CA PHE A 52 7.33 -7.88 6.26
C PHE A 52 6.04 -7.87 5.43
N LEU A 53 4.87 -7.84 6.07
CA LEU A 53 3.58 -7.77 5.39
C LEU A 53 3.45 -6.50 4.52
N GLY A 54 4.03 -5.38 4.98
CA GLY A 54 4.03 -4.12 4.24
C GLY A 54 4.72 -4.22 2.89
N GLU A 55 5.92 -4.79 2.86
CA GLU A 55 6.68 -5.04 1.64
C GLU A 55 5.94 -6.02 0.73
N TYR A 56 5.33 -7.08 1.28
CA TYR A 56 4.50 -7.99 0.51
C TYR A 56 3.36 -7.26 -0.21
N LEU A 57 2.55 -6.48 0.51
CA LEU A 57 1.41 -5.77 -0.07
C LEU A 57 1.84 -4.72 -1.10
N ALA A 58 2.89 -3.97 -0.79
CA ALA A 58 3.43 -2.93 -1.68
C ALA A 58 3.94 -3.48 -3.00
N LEU A 59 4.63 -4.63 -2.98
CA LEU A 59 5.26 -5.19 -4.17
C LEU A 59 4.29 -6.01 -5.02
N THR A 60 3.45 -6.82 -4.36
CA THR A 60 2.54 -7.74 -5.06
C THR A 60 1.24 -7.07 -5.51
N GLY A 61 0.80 -6.03 -4.79
CA GLY A 61 -0.55 -5.48 -4.97
C GLY A 61 -1.64 -6.48 -4.56
N ASP A 62 -1.34 -7.39 -3.63
CA ASP A 62 -2.33 -8.30 -3.08
C ASP A 62 -3.45 -7.54 -2.36
N LYS A 63 -4.58 -8.23 -2.23
CA LYS A 63 -5.81 -7.64 -1.71
C LYS A 63 -6.00 -8.09 -0.27
N LEU A 64 -6.46 -7.17 0.57
CA LEU A 64 -6.99 -7.47 1.89
C LEU A 64 -8.49 -7.19 1.92
N ASN A 65 -9.24 -8.08 2.56
CA ASN A 65 -10.62 -7.79 2.93
C ASN A 65 -10.69 -6.98 4.25
N GLY A 66 -11.90 -6.58 4.65
CA GLY A 66 -12.09 -5.78 5.88
C GLY A 66 -11.62 -6.48 7.15
N VAL A 67 -11.83 -7.79 7.28
CA VAL A 67 -11.43 -8.58 8.46
C VAL A 67 -9.89 -8.67 8.55
N GLU A 68 -9.22 -8.83 7.41
CA GLU A 68 -7.76 -8.83 7.34
C GLU A 68 -7.18 -7.45 7.68
N MET A 69 -7.79 -6.36 7.17
CA MET A 69 -7.37 -5.00 7.51
C MET A 69 -7.50 -4.70 9.01
N MET A 70 -8.56 -5.18 9.66
CA MET A 70 -8.69 -5.10 11.13
C MET A 70 -7.57 -5.85 11.83
N SER A 71 -7.33 -7.09 11.40
CA SER A 71 -6.40 -8.00 12.05
C SER A 71 -4.94 -7.54 11.93
N CYS A 72 -4.57 -6.86 10.84
CA CYS A 72 -3.22 -6.31 10.65
C CYS A 72 -3.06 -4.86 11.11
N GLY A 73 -4.13 -4.21 11.61
CA GLY A 73 -4.09 -2.85 12.15
C GLY A 73 -4.25 -1.72 11.13
N LEU A 74 -4.63 -2.01 9.87
CA LEU A 74 -4.97 -0.98 8.88
C LEU A 74 -6.34 -0.35 9.12
N ALA A 75 -7.26 -1.07 9.77
CA ALA A 75 -8.58 -0.59 10.15
C ALA A 75 -8.74 -0.51 11.67
N THR A 76 -9.65 0.35 12.14
CA THR A 76 -9.98 0.48 13.58
C THR A 76 -11.23 -0.29 13.97
N HIS A 77 -12.18 -0.40 13.04
CA HIS A 77 -13.50 -0.95 13.31
C HIS A 77 -13.96 -1.75 12.10
N TYR A 78 -14.54 -2.93 12.33
CA TYR A 78 -15.22 -3.71 11.30
C TYR A 78 -16.70 -3.81 11.64
N SER A 79 -17.55 -3.48 10.67
CA SER A 79 -18.99 -3.59 10.79
C SER A 79 -19.60 -4.10 9.49
N PRO A 80 -20.62 -4.97 9.52
CA PRO A 80 -21.37 -5.32 8.33
C PRO A 80 -21.90 -4.07 7.61
N SER A 81 -21.85 -4.07 6.28
CA SER A 81 -22.29 -2.96 5.42
C SER A 81 -23.76 -2.61 5.65
N THR A 82 -24.58 -3.56 6.11
CA THR A 82 -25.98 -3.36 6.47
C THR A 82 -26.20 -2.45 7.68
N ARG A 83 -25.17 -2.21 8.51
CA ARG A 83 -25.25 -1.36 9.71
C ARG A 83 -24.75 0.08 9.48
N LEU A 84 -24.19 0.38 8.32
CA LEU A 84 -23.58 1.70 8.05
C LEU A 84 -24.57 2.86 8.24
N THR A 85 -25.83 2.69 7.81
CA THR A 85 -26.86 3.72 8.00
C THR A 85 -27.15 4.02 9.47
N TRP A 86 -27.03 3.02 10.35
CA TRP A 86 -27.19 3.20 11.80
C TRP A 86 -25.97 3.88 12.42
N ILE A 87 -24.76 3.55 11.96
CA ILE A 87 -23.54 4.23 12.36
C ILE A 87 -23.62 5.72 12.01
N GLU A 88 -23.99 6.05 10.75
CA GLU A 88 -24.16 7.44 10.32
C GLU A 88 -25.20 8.19 11.16
N GLU A 89 -26.33 7.55 11.46
CA GLU A 89 -27.37 8.12 12.31
C GLU A 89 -26.90 8.37 13.74
N ARG A 90 -26.13 7.44 14.31
CA ARG A 90 -25.53 7.57 15.65
C ARG A 90 -24.56 8.73 15.68
N LEU A 91 -23.60 8.77 14.74
CA LEU A 91 -22.58 9.80 14.66
C LEU A 91 -23.18 11.19 14.45
N ARG A 92 -24.24 11.32 13.63
CA ARG A 92 -24.92 12.61 13.42
C ARG A 92 -25.54 13.20 14.69
N LYS A 93 -25.93 12.34 15.65
CA LYS A 93 -26.55 12.75 16.91
C LYS A 93 -25.53 13.03 18.01
N LEU A 94 -24.26 12.66 17.82
CA LEU A 94 -23.22 12.96 18.79
C LEU A 94 -22.90 14.44 18.75
N VAL A 95 -22.98 15.08 19.92
CA VAL A 95 -22.55 16.46 20.14
C VAL A 95 -21.41 16.39 21.13
N THR A 96 -20.21 16.12 20.62
CA THR A 96 -18.98 15.93 21.41
C THR A 96 -17.76 16.19 20.53
N ASP A 97 -16.72 16.77 21.13
CA ASP A 97 -15.40 16.90 20.52
C ASP A 97 -14.42 15.82 21.03
N ASP A 98 -14.89 14.95 21.94
CA ASP A 98 -14.09 13.86 22.53
C ASP A 98 -14.02 12.64 21.59
N PRO A 99 -12.81 12.27 21.07
CA PRO A 99 -12.64 11.10 20.23
C PRO A 99 -13.08 9.80 20.90
N SER A 100 -12.96 9.66 22.22
CA SER A 100 -13.35 8.43 22.92
C SER A 100 -14.86 8.18 22.85
N ALA A 101 -15.68 9.23 22.79
CA ALA A 101 -17.12 9.10 22.60
C ALA A 101 -17.48 8.63 21.17
N ILE A 102 -16.70 9.04 20.17
CA ILE A 102 -16.83 8.56 18.79
C ILE A 102 -16.42 7.09 18.72
N GLU A 103 -15.29 6.73 19.32
CA GLU A 103 -14.78 5.35 19.39
C GLU A 103 -15.83 4.41 20.01
N ALA A 104 -16.33 4.71 21.21
CA ALA A 104 -17.36 3.92 21.88
C ALA A 104 -18.63 3.76 21.01
N SER A 105 -19.01 4.81 20.28
CA SER A 105 -20.17 4.76 19.37
C SER A 105 -19.92 3.87 18.15
N LEU A 106 -18.69 3.76 17.66
CA LEU A 106 -18.33 2.84 16.58
C LEU A 106 -18.22 1.39 17.07
N GLU A 107 -17.71 1.18 18.29
CA GLU A 107 -17.64 -0.12 18.94
C GLU A 107 -19.03 -0.76 19.11
N GLU A 108 -20.08 0.02 19.43
CA GLU A 108 -21.48 -0.45 19.54
C GLU A 108 -21.96 -1.21 18.29
N PHE A 109 -21.48 -0.84 17.11
CA PHE A 109 -21.88 -1.46 15.83
C PHE A 109 -20.85 -2.44 15.28
N SER A 110 -19.66 -2.46 15.87
CA SER A 110 -18.56 -3.30 15.41
C SER A 110 -18.82 -4.77 15.74
N VAL A 111 -18.24 -5.65 14.93
CA VAL A 111 -18.23 -7.09 15.19
C VAL A 111 -16.79 -7.60 15.12
N VAL A 112 -16.49 -8.57 15.98
CA VAL A 112 -15.22 -9.31 15.90
C VAL A 112 -15.43 -10.45 14.93
N ASP A 113 -14.60 -10.48 13.90
CA ASP A 113 -14.50 -11.58 12.96
C ASP A 113 -13.02 -11.96 12.80
N LEU A 114 -12.75 -13.22 12.47
CA LEU A 114 -11.38 -13.72 12.33
C LEU A 114 -11.05 -13.96 10.85
N PRO A 115 -9.81 -13.70 10.43
CA PRO A 115 -9.38 -14.06 9.09
C PRO A 115 -9.62 -15.54 8.82
N ASP A 116 -10.01 -15.87 7.59
CA ASP A 116 -10.13 -17.26 7.16
C ASP A 116 -8.76 -17.93 7.00
N GLU A 117 -8.72 -19.28 6.97
CA GLU A 117 -7.48 -20.06 6.80
C GLU A 117 -6.74 -19.77 5.46
N SER A 118 -7.46 -19.21 4.48
CA SER A 118 -6.89 -18.79 3.20
C SER A 118 -6.31 -17.37 3.23
N SER A 119 -6.45 -16.65 4.33
CA SER A 119 -5.93 -15.30 4.52
C SER A 119 -4.41 -15.28 4.48
N VAL A 120 -3.86 -14.20 3.94
CA VAL A 120 -2.43 -13.90 3.96
C VAL A 120 -1.86 -13.86 5.39
N LEU A 121 -2.69 -13.53 6.38
CA LEU A 121 -2.27 -13.42 7.78
C LEU A 121 -1.87 -14.76 8.40
N HIS A 122 -2.39 -15.88 7.88
CA HIS A 122 -1.93 -17.21 8.29
C HIS A 122 -0.56 -17.58 7.70
N ARG A 123 -0.02 -16.77 6.78
CA ARG A 123 1.23 -17.01 6.04
C ARG A 123 2.33 -16.04 6.43
N ILE A 124 2.15 -15.24 7.49
CA ILE A 124 3.10 -14.21 7.93
C ILE A 124 4.51 -14.77 8.12
N LYS A 125 4.67 -15.95 8.73
CA LYS A 125 6.00 -16.56 8.90
C LYS A 125 6.71 -16.83 7.57
N THR A 126 5.96 -17.26 6.57
CA THR A 126 6.48 -17.53 5.22
C THR A 126 6.77 -16.25 4.47
N ILE A 127 5.90 -15.24 4.61
CA ILE A 127 6.12 -13.90 4.08
C ILE A 127 7.38 -13.29 4.69
N ASP A 128 7.53 -13.32 6.02
CA ASP A 128 8.71 -12.82 6.71
C ASP A 128 9.98 -13.53 6.25
N LYS A 129 9.90 -14.85 6.02
CA LYS A 129 11.03 -15.62 5.49
C LYS A 129 11.47 -15.13 4.11
N CYS A 130 10.53 -14.76 3.23
CA CYS A 130 10.83 -14.39 1.84
C CYS A 130 11.07 -12.88 1.64
N PHE A 131 10.36 -12.01 2.36
CA PHE A 131 10.40 -10.55 2.18
C PHE A 131 11.40 -9.83 3.09
N LYS A 132 12.11 -10.56 3.97
CA LYS A 132 13.20 -10.00 4.78
C LYS A 132 14.43 -9.56 3.99
N HIS A 133 14.62 -10.10 2.79
CA HIS A 133 15.83 -9.91 1.98
C HIS A 133 15.96 -8.48 1.45
N ASP A 134 17.19 -8.01 1.22
CA ASP A 134 17.46 -6.59 1.01
C ASP A 134 17.10 -6.07 -0.37
N THR A 135 17.11 -6.96 -1.37
CA THR A 135 16.86 -6.63 -2.77
C THR A 135 15.62 -7.33 -3.30
N ALA A 136 15.02 -6.75 -4.35
CA ALA A 136 13.84 -7.34 -4.98
C ALA A 136 14.17 -8.70 -5.62
N GLU A 137 15.38 -8.84 -6.16
CA GLU A 137 15.91 -10.09 -6.71
C GLU A 137 15.94 -11.20 -5.66
N GLU A 138 16.55 -10.96 -4.50
CA GLU A 138 16.61 -11.96 -3.43
C GLU A 138 15.22 -12.33 -2.91
N ILE A 139 14.27 -11.39 -2.88
CA ILE A 139 12.87 -11.66 -2.50
C ILE A 139 12.22 -12.58 -3.53
N VAL A 140 12.42 -12.33 -4.83
CA VAL A 140 11.91 -13.18 -5.91
C VAL A 140 12.51 -14.57 -5.82
N ASP A 141 13.83 -14.69 -5.66
CA ASP A 141 14.52 -15.98 -5.53
C ASP A 141 14.01 -16.78 -4.31
N ALA A 142 13.85 -16.11 -3.16
CA ALA A 142 13.32 -16.74 -1.96
C ALA A 142 11.88 -17.25 -2.15
N LEU A 143 11.04 -16.46 -2.83
CA LEU A 143 9.67 -16.86 -3.18
C LEU A 143 9.63 -18.03 -4.16
N GLU A 144 10.52 -18.08 -5.16
CA GLU A 144 10.60 -19.20 -6.09
C GLU A 144 10.91 -20.51 -5.38
N VAL A 145 11.90 -20.49 -4.48
CA VAL A 145 12.28 -21.66 -3.67
C VAL A 145 11.12 -22.10 -2.77
N GLU A 146 10.49 -21.16 -2.08
CA GLU A 146 9.41 -21.47 -1.14
C GLU A 146 8.13 -21.95 -1.83
N ALA A 147 7.75 -21.33 -2.96
CA ALA A 147 6.59 -21.73 -3.75
C ALA A 147 6.77 -23.16 -4.31
N ALA A 148 7.97 -23.49 -4.78
CA ALA A 148 8.29 -24.84 -5.27
C ALA A 148 8.27 -25.90 -4.15
N ALA A 149 8.58 -25.53 -2.91
CA ALA A 149 8.61 -26.45 -1.77
C ALA A 149 7.23 -26.69 -1.13
N SER A 150 6.36 -25.68 -1.11
CA SER A 150 5.10 -25.70 -0.36
C SER A 150 3.86 -26.00 -1.21
N ASN A 151 3.93 -25.85 -2.54
CA ASN A 151 2.76 -25.81 -3.44
C ASN A 151 1.69 -24.80 -2.96
N ASP A 152 2.09 -23.74 -2.27
CA ASP A 152 1.17 -22.69 -1.79
C ASP A 152 0.75 -21.79 -2.97
N GLU A 153 -0.55 -21.76 -3.24
CA GLU A 153 -1.15 -20.94 -4.30
C GLU A 153 -0.94 -19.44 -4.07
N LEU A 154 -0.90 -18.98 -2.81
CA LEU A 154 -0.66 -17.57 -2.49
C LEU A 154 0.74 -17.15 -2.92
N LEU A 155 1.75 -17.97 -2.63
CA LEU A 155 3.14 -17.69 -3.01
C LEU A 155 3.32 -17.73 -4.52
N THR A 156 2.69 -18.71 -5.18
CA THR A 156 2.70 -18.82 -6.65
C THR A 156 2.04 -17.60 -7.31
N SER A 157 0.91 -17.13 -6.75
CA SER A 157 0.22 -15.92 -7.19
C SER A 157 1.05 -14.66 -6.96
N ALA A 158 1.68 -14.53 -5.79
CA ALA A 158 2.57 -13.42 -5.46
C ALA A 158 3.76 -13.33 -6.43
N LEU A 159 4.43 -14.46 -6.69
CA LEU A 159 5.53 -14.54 -7.65
C LEU A 159 5.10 -14.11 -9.05
N LYS A 160 3.92 -14.56 -9.51
CA LYS A 160 3.36 -14.15 -10.80
C LYS A 160 3.14 -12.64 -10.85
N LYS A 161 2.59 -12.04 -9.79
CA LYS A 161 2.35 -10.60 -9.70
C LYS A 161 3.66 -9.81 -9.72
N LEU A 162 4.69 -10.25 -9.00
CA LEU A 162 6.02 -9.62 -9.04
C LEU A 162 6.60 -9.65 -10.47
N LYS A 163 6.51 -10.78 -11.17
CA LYS A 163 6.98 -10.90 -12.56
C LYS A 163 6.20 -10.05 -13.57
N GLN A 164 4.97 -9.64 -13.23
CA GLN A 164 4.12 -8.80 -14.08
C GLN A 164 4.26 -7.29 -13.77
N ALA A 165 4.80 -6.93 -12.61
CA ALA A 165 5.03 -5.55 -12.22
C ALA A 165 6.23 -4.94 -12.95
N ALA A 166 6.29 -3.61 -12.97
CA ALA A 166 7.44 -2.89 -13.53
C ALA A 166 8.67 -3.10 -12.62
N PRO A 167 9.80 -3.61 -13.14
CA PRO A 167 10.99 -3.92 -12.32
C PRO A 167 11.53 -2.71 -11.54
N LEU A 168 11.55 -1.54 -12.18
CA LEU A 168 12.00 -0.31 -11.53
C LEU A 168 11.05 0.12 -10.40
N SER A 169 9.74 0.01 -10.61
CA SER A 169 8.73 0.26 -9.58
C SER A 169 8.86 -0.66 -8.39
N LEU A 170 9.16 -1.95 -8.59
CA LEU A 170 9.38 -2.89 -7.49
C LEU A 170 10.55 -2.45 -6.60
N LYS A 171 11.69 -2.11 -7.19
CA LYS A 171 12.86 -1.65 -6.43
C LYS A 171 12.60 -0.30 -5.73
N ALA A 172 11.95 0.64 -6.41
CA ALA A 172 11.58 1.93 -5.83
C ALA A 172 10.58 1.77 -4.67
N ALA A 173 9.57 0.90 -4.82
CA ALA A 173 8.59 0.61 -3.78
C ALA A 173 9.24 -0.07 -2.56
N LEU A 174 10.08 -1.09 -2.77
CA LEU A 174 10.80 -1.78 -1.67
C LEU A 174 11.63 -0.78 -0.86
N LYS A 175 12.42 0.05 -1.52
CA LYS A 175 13.19 1.11 -0.87
C LYS A 175 12.27 2.10 -0.14
N SER A 176 11.16 2.48 -0.76
CA SER A 176 10.20 3.42 -0.17
C SER A 176 9.62 2.89 1.13
N ILE A 177 9.06 1.66 1.14
CA ILE A 177 8.51 1.06 2.37
C ILE A 177 9.58 0.97 3.46
N ARG A 178 10.80 0.56 3.11
CA ARG A 178 11.90 0.39 4.07
C ARG A 178 12.35 1.69 4.72
N ASP A 179 12.61 2.76 3.96
CA ASP A 179 12.97 4.02 4.64
C ASP A 179 11.77 4.59 5.41
N GLY A 180 10.54 4.27 5.01
CA GLY A 180 9.30 4.69 5.68
C GLY A 180 9.17 4.16 7.12
N ARG A 181 9.87 3.06 7.46
CA ARG A 181 9.95 2.52 8.83
C ARG A 181 10.57 3.51 9.81
N TYR A 182 11.45 4.39 9.34
CA TYR A 182 12.25 5.31 10.15
C TYR A 182 11.86 6.79 9.96
N GLN A 183 10.79 7.05 9.20
CA GLN A 183 10.34 8.39 8.83
C GLN A 183 8.98 8.72 9.47
N THR A 184 8.76 10.01 9.72
CA THR A 184 7.42 10.53 10.07
C THR A 184 6.50 10.50 8.85
N PHE A 185 5.20 10.61 9.07
CA PHE A 185 4.22 10.66 7.98
C PHE A 185 4.53 11.79 6.98
N ASP A 186 4.89 12.96 7.49
CA ASP A 186 5.24 14.13 6.67
C ASP A 186 6.49 13.89 5.82
N GLN A 187 7.52 13.26 6.40
CA GLN A 187 8.73 12.90 5.67
C GLN A 187 8.44 11.87 4.57
N CYS A 188 7.56 10.90 4.84
CA CYS A 188 7.10 9.94 3.84
C CYS A 188 6.37 10.65 2.69
N LEU A 189 5.42 11.54 2.98
CA LEU A 189 4.67 12.29 1.97
C LEU A 189 5.58 13.15 1.09
N VAL A 190 6.53 13.88 1.69
CA VAL A 190 7.48 14.70 0.92
C VAL A 190 8.34 13.84 0.00
N ARG A 191 8.80 12.68 0.48
CA ARG A 191 9.59 11.74 -0.33
C ARG A 191 8.75 11.14 -1.46
N GLU A 192 7.55 10.67 -1.16
CA GLU A 192 6.63 10.09 -2.15
C GLU A 192 6.22 11.11 -3.20
N TYR A 193 6.05 12.38 -2.83
CA TYR A 193 5.82 13.45 -3.79
C TYR A 193 6.97 13.55 -4.81
N ARG A 194 8.23 13.54 -4.36
CA ARG A 194 9.38 13.51 -5.27
C ARG A 194 9.33 12.29 -6.18
N MET A 195 9.09 11.11 -5.61
CA MET A 195 8.97 9.87 -6.37
C MET A 195 7.88 9.94 -7.44
N SER A 196 6.73 10.54 -7.11
CA SER A 196 5.58 10.69 -8.02
C SER A 196 5.92 11.61 -9.19
N ILE A 197 6.52 12.78 -8.92
CA ILE A 197 6.95 13.71 -9.97
C ILE A 197 8.01 13.05 -10.86
N GLN A 198 9.00 12.38 -10.27
CA GLN A 198 10.05 11.68 -11.02
C GLN A 198 9.48 10.57 -11.91
N ALA A 199 8.54 9.77 -11.40
CA ALA A 199 7.86 8.72 -12.16
C ALA A 199 7.05 9.28 -13.34
N MET A 200 6.44 10.46 -13.20
CA MET A 200 5.67 11.11 -14.27
C MET A 200 6.53 11.91 -15.26
N SER A 201 7.76 12.28 -14.87
CA SER A 201 8.66 13.12 -15.68
C SER A 201 9.11 12.50 -17.00
N LYS A 202 9.04 11.16 -17.10
CA LYS A 202 9.58 10.36 -18.23
C LYS A 202 11.09 10.41 -18.41
N GLN A 203 11.84 11.04 -17.50
CA GLN A 203 13.29 11.14 -17.60
C GLN A 203 13.99 9.84 -17.24
N ILE A 204 13.44 9.09 -16.26
CA ILE A 204 14.03 7.83 -15.78
C ILE A 204 13.44 6.64 -16.55
N SER A 205 12.12 6.59 -16.68
CA SER A 205 11.38 5.54 -17.38
C SER A 205 10.02 6.05 -17.86
N ASN A 206 9.45 5.36 -18.85
CA ASN A 206 8.09 5.56 -19.34
C ASN A 206 7.07 4.58 -18.71
N ASP A 207 7.49 3.76 -17.74
CA ASP A 207 6.69 2.67 -17.18
C ASP A 207 5.33 3.12 -16.67
N PHE A 208 5.22 4.28 -16.02
CA PHE A 208 3.90 4.76 -15.56
C PHE A 208 2.93 4.98 -16.72
N SER A 209 3.38 5.65 -17.80
CA SER A 209 2.55 5.87 -18.98
C SER A 209 2.20 4.56 -19.68
N GLU A 210 3.15 3.63 -19.76
CA GLU A 210 2.94 2.31 -20.36
C GLU A 210 1.98 1.44 -19.55
N GLY A 211 2.09 1.46 -18.22
CA GLY A 211 1.21 0.71 -17.34
C GLY A 211 -0.22 1.25 -17.37
N VAL A 212 -0.38 2.58 -17.40
CA VAL A 212 -1.69 3.22 -17.63
C VAL A 212 -2.25 2.83 -19.00
N ARG A 213 -1.45 2.87 -20.06
CA ARG A 213 -1.86 2.43 -21.40
C ARG A 213 -2.37 0.99 -21.35
N ALA A 214 -1.54 0.07 -20.85
CA ALA A 214 -1.82 -1.36 -20.88
C ALA A 214 -3.03 -1.77 -20.02
N ARG A 215 -3.25 -1.11 -18.87
CA ARG A 215 -4.28 -1.55 -17.90
C ARG A 215 -5.56 -0.74 -17.91
N LEU A 216 -5.50 0.55 -18.25
CA LEU A 216 -6.65 1.45 -18.12
C LEU A 216 -7.17 1.94 -19.47
N VAL A 217 -6.27 2.21 -20.43
CA VAL A 217 -6.64 2.75 -21.74
C VAL A 217 -6.94 1.63 -22.74
N GLU A 218 -5.93 0.85 -23.12
CA GLU A 218 -6.05 -0.20 -24.13
C GLU A 218 -6.52 -1.53 -23.53
N LYS A 219 -6.24 -1.75 -22.24
CA LYS A 219 -6.65 -2.96 -21.49
C LYS A 219 -6.18 -4.25 -22.16
N ASP A 220 -4.99 -4.22 -22.76
CA ASP A 220 -4.34 -5.41 -23.30
C ASP A 220 -3.65 -6.24 -22.20
N PHE A 221 -3.40 -5.64 -21.03
CA PHE A 221 -2.67 -6.23 -19.90
C PHE A 221 -1.26 -6.73 -20.28
N LEU A 222 -0.65 -6.14 -21.31
CA LEU A 222 0.68 -6.49 -21.83
C LEU A 222 1.61 -5.26 -21.82
N PRO A 223 1.93 -4.71 -20.64
CA PRO A 223 2.85 -3.59 -20.53
C PRO A 223 4.27 -3.98 -20.96
N LYS A 224 4.92 -3.07 -21.69
CA LYS A 224 6.31 -3.20 -22.14
C LYS A 224 7.23 -2.38 -21.24
N TRP A 225 7.58 -2.96 -20.09
CA TRP A 225 8.44 -2.30 -19.11
C TRP A 225 9.84 -2.01 -19.65
N ASN A 226 10.39 -0.86 -19.24
CA ASN A 226 11.75 -0.46 -19.52
C ASN A 226 12.37 0.14 -18.25
N PRO A 227 13.28 -0.59 -17.56
CA PRO A 227 13.91 -1.84 -17.98
C PRO A 227 12.99 -3.08 -17.88
N PRO A 228 13.20 -4.12 -18.71
CA PRO A 228 12.33 -5.29 -18.80
C PRO A 228 12.49 -6.31 -17.66
N CYS A 229 13.60 -6.28 -16.90
CA CYS A 229 13.84 -7.20 -15.78
C CYS A 229 14.62 -6.52 -14.64
N LEU A 230 14.62 -7.15 -13.45
CA LEU A 230 15.20 -6.57 -12.22
C LEU A 230 16.70 -6.33 -12.35
N GLU A 231 17.41 -7.24 -13.01
CA GLU A 231 18.87 -7.22 -13.18
C GLU A 231 19.34 -6.03 -14.03
N GLN A 232 18.46 -5.49 -14.87
CA GLN A 232 18.73 -4.32 -15.71
C GLN A 232 18.36 -2.99 -15.02
N VAL A 233 17.76 -3.03 -13.83
CA VAL A 233 17.53 -1.83 -13.03
C VAL A 233 18.80 -1.47 -12.27
N SER A 234 19.47 -0.39 -12.68
CA SER A 234 20.64 0.12 -11.95
C SER A 234 20.24 0.83 -10.66
N GLN A 235 21.17 0.89 -9.70
CA GLN A 235 20.94 1.63 -8.45
C GLN A 235 20.71 3.13 -8.69
N ASP A 236 21.34 3.71 -9.72
CA ASP A 236 21.16 5.11 -10.08
C ASP A 236 19.74 5.40 -10.59
N MET A 237 19.12 4.48 -11.33
CA MET A 237 17.71 4.60 -11.72
C MET A 237 16.78 4.63 -10.50
N VAL A 238 17.03 3.74 -9.52
CA VAL A 238 16.27 3.73 -8.26
C VAL A 238 16.50 5.02 -7.49
N ASN A 239 17.75 5.43 -7.30
CA ASN A 239 18.10 6.64 -6.56
C ASN A 239 17.49 7.90 -7.18
N SER A 240 17.34 7.94 -8.50
CA SER A 240 16.75 9.06 -9.24
C SER A 240 15.28 9.32 -8.85
N TYR A 241 14.53 8.33 -8.35
CA TYR A 241 13.19 8.56 -7.81
C TYR A 241 13.19 9.40 -6.53
N PHE A 242 14.31 9.40 -5.78
CA PHE A 242 14.40 10.02 -4.46
C PHE A 242 15.18 11.35 -4.48
N THR A 243 15.71 11.74 -5.64
CA THR A 243 16.43 13.01 -5.79
C THR A 243 15.50 14.20 -5.59
N ARG A 244 16.08 15.32 -5.17
CA ARG A 244 15.33 16.58 -5.10
C ARG A 244 14.86 16.97 -6.50
N LEU A 245 13.70 17.59 -6.54
CA LEU A 245 13.15 18.19 -7.75
C LEU A 245 13.98 19.40 -8.17
N SER A 246 13.89 19.78 -9.44
CA SER A 246 14.65 20.92 -9.99
C SER A 246 14.22 22.24 -9.35
N ASP A 247 15.02 23.30 -9.51
CA ASP A 247 14.71 24.63 -8.96
C ASP A 247 13.36 25.21 -9.42
N THR A 248 12.78 24.66 -10.49
CA THR A 248 11.47 25.04 -11.04
C THR A 248 10.29 24.33 -10.38
N GLU A 249 10.53 23.25 -9.63
CA GLU A 249 9.52 22.42 -8.98
C GLU A 249 9.94 22.25 -7.51
N ALA A 250 9.33 23.04 -6.62
CA ALA A 250 9.65 22.98 -5.21
C ALA A 250 9.21 21.65 -4.58
N ASP A 251 9.89 21.23 -3.52
CA ASP A 251 9.41 20.13 -2.70
C ASP A 251 8.04 20.44 -2.08
N LEU A 252 7.30 19.39 -1.73
CA LEU A 252 6.01 19.51 -1.06
C LEU A 252 6.13 20.25 0.28
N GLU A 253 5.55 21.44 0.36
CA GLU A 253 5.42 22.18 1.62
C GLU A 253 4.10 21.82 2.32
N LEU A 254 4.20 21.03 3.38
CA LEU A 254 3.03 20.67 4.19
C LEU A 254 2.70 21.80 5.18
N PRO A 255 1.41 22.12 5.38
CA PRO A 255 0.98 23.17 6.31
C PRO A 255 1.02 22.67 7.77
N ILE A 256 2.18 22.21 8.24
CA ILE A 256 2.34 21.54 9.54
C ILE A 256 1.98 22.50 10.70
N LYS A 257 2.22 23.81 10.54
CA LYS A 257 1.95 24.83 11.58
C LYS A 257 0.47 25.11 11.82
N SER A 258 -0.40 24.78 10.86
CA SER A 258 -1.85 24.97 10.98
C SER A 258 -2.60 23.67 11.25
N ARG A 259 -1.88 22.55 11.46
CA ARG A 259 -2.51 21.31 11.89
C ARG A 259 -2.89 21.44 13.36
N GLU A 260 -4.16 21.21 13.65
CA GLU A 260 -4.56 20.96 15.02
C GLU A 260 -3.81 19.72 15.52
N ALA A 261 -3.15 19.85 16.67
CA ALA A 261 -2.56 18.70 17.33
C ALA A 261 -3.70 17.80 17.80
N PHE A 262 -3.92 16.68 17.12
CA PHE A 262 -4.71 15.59 17.70
C PHE A 262 -3.81 14.91 18.75
N VAL A 263 -4.04 15.27 20.01
CA VAL A 263 -3.48 14.61 21.20
C VAL A 263 -4.21 13.30 21.42
#